data_AF-A0A2D5MV59-F1
#
_entry.id   AF-A0A2D5MV59-F1
#
_cell.length_a   1.000
_cell.length_b   1.000
_cell.length_c   1.000
_cell.angle_alpha   90.00
_cell.angle_beta   90.00
_cell.angle_gamma   90.00
#
_symmetry.space_group_name_H-M   'P 1'
#
loop_
_entity.id
_entity.type
_entity.pdbx_description
1 polymer ?
#
loop_
_entity_poly.entity_id
_entity_poly.type
_entity_poly.pdbx_seq_one_letter_code
_entity_poly.pdbx_strand_id
1 'polypeptide(L)'
;MFEILLFLFSVWLLNKSYKPIEEKLTVVTEKFATLEEHKKYYVIKNLLKATYLCFLCIVTVTLFTPYLYYNTWPNTLLRSLASMYVSNDVVGLYKVTGLKTSTRLHHMTTLLFLIVSWTLDFQQSKMAKLLFLYTFASALTFPVNAFLGLRHCYDEKELKDVCKIAYYTYGVVCVLNWILQCVFFENNLWSYYALILFVVYDDIVLLRWLREKNNLLNA
;
A
#
# COMPACT_ATOMS: atom_id res chain seq x y z
N MET A 1 6.79 11.47 18.84
CA MET A 1 6.91 10.24 19.67
C MET A 1 5.62 9.43 19.65
N PHE A 2 4.45 10.09 19.71
CA PHE A 2 3.15 9.44 19.51
C PHE A 2 3.06 8.60 18.22
N GLU A 3 3.64 9.09 17.13
CA GLU A 3 3.58 8.48 15.79
C GLU A 3 4.38 7.17 15.70
N ILE A 4 5.44 7.05 16.51
CA ILE A 4 6.23 5.82 16.67
C ILE A 4 5.44 4.80 17.49
N LEU A 5 4.80 5.24 18.58
CA LEU A 5 3.93 4.36 19.37
C LEU A 5 2.76 3.85 18.52
N LEU A 6 2.15 4.71 17.71
CA LEU A 6 1.10 4.33 16.77
C LEU A 6 1.60 3.35 15.69
N PHE A 7 2.82 3.55 15.18
CA PHE A 7 3.46 2.60 14.26
C PHE A 7 3.62 1.22 14.92
N LEU A 8 4.20 1.17 16.12
CA LEU A 8 4.43 -0.08 16.85
C LEU A 8 3.10 -0.77 17.22
N PHE A 9 2.10 0.00 17.64
CA PHE A 9 0.75 -0.50 17.90
C PHE A 9 0.12 -1.07 16.62
N SER A 10 0.27 -0.40 15.48
CA SER A 10 -0.26 -0.87 14.19
C SER A 10 0.43 -2.16 13.74
N VAL A 11 1.76 -2.25 13.90
CA VAL A 11 2.53 -3.49 13.65
C VAL A 11 2.05 -4.63 14.54
N TRP A 12 1.84 -4.36 15.84
CA TRP A 12 1.34 -5.35 16.79
C TRP A 12 -0.07 -5.83 16.41
N LEU A 13 -0.98 -4.90 16.12
CA LEU A 13 -2.36 -5.19 15.76
C LEU A 13 -2.42 -6.05 14.50
N LEU A 14 -1.73 -5.62 13.43
CA LEU A 14 -1.66 -6.37 12.17
C LEU A 14 -1.11 -7.77 12.38
N ASN A 15 -0.03 -7.94 13.15
CA ASN A 15 0.51 -9.26 13.47
C ASN A 15 -0.50 -10.14 14.22
N LYS A 16 -1.24 -9.57 15.17
CA LYS A 16 -2.26 -10.30 15.93
C LYS A 16 -3.46 -10.69 15.07
N SER A 17 -3.77 -9.91 14.03
CA SER A 17 -4.88 -10.19 13.11
C SER A 17 -4.64 -11.38 12.16
N TYR A 18 -3.41 -11.87 12.00
CA TYR A 18 -3.15 -13.00 11.08
C TYR A 18 -3.91 -14.26 11.47
N LYS A 19 -3.82 -14.68 12.74
CA LYS A 19 -4.40 -15.94 13.22
C LYS A 19 -5.95 -15.96 13.10
N PRO A 20 -6.69 -14.94 13.57
CA PRO A 20 -8.15 -14.93 13.40
C PRO A 20 -8.59 -14.96 11.93
N ILE A 21 -7.84 -14.30 11.05
CA ILE A 21 -8.15 -14.29 9.61
C ILE A 21 -7.85 -15.64 8.98
N GLU A 22 -6.73 -16.27 9.34
CA GLU A 22 -6.39 -17.61 8.88
C GLU A 22 -7.47 -18.63 9.28
N GLU A 23 -7.89 -18.62 10.55
CA GLU A 23 -8.96 -19.49 11.06
C GLU A 23 -10.25 -19.26 10.28
N LYS A 24 -10.64 -18.00 10.06
CA LYS A 24 -11.86 -17.66 9.33
C LYS A 24 -11.80 -18.09 7.86
N LEU A 25 -10.69 -17.83 7.16
CA LEU A 25 -10.51 -18.20 5.76
C LEU A 25 -10.45 -19.73 5.57
N THR A 26 -9.85 -20.45 6.51
CA THR A 26 -9.79 -21.92 6.46
C THR A 26 -11.18 -22.53 6.54
N VAL A 27 -12.10 -21.94 7.30
CA VAL A 27 -13.49 -22.41 7.43
C VAL A 27 -14.35 -22.03 6.23
N VAL A 28 -14.17 -20.81 5.69
CA VAL A 28 -15.06 -20.26 4.66
C VAL A 28 -14.62 -20.62 3.24
N THR A 29 -13.34 -20.95 3.04
CA THR A 29 -12.76 -21.11 1.70
C THR A 29 -11.93 -22.39 1.61
N GLU A 30 -12.47 -23.41 0.95
CA GLU A 30 -11.82 -24.71 0.79
C GLU A 30 -10.46 -24.59 0.08
N LYS A 31 -10.38 -23.79 -1.00
CA LYS A 31 -9.11 -23.55 -1.71
C LYS A 31 -8.04 -22.99 -0.78
N PHE A 32 -8.40 -22.03 0.08
CA PHE A 32 -7.45 -21.46 1.04
C PHE A 32 -6.96 -22.51 2.03
N ALA A 33 -7.84 -23.39 2.53
CA ALA A 33 -7.48 -24.44 3.48
C ALA A 33 -6.37 -25.36 2.94
N THR A 34 -6.40 -25.65 1.63
CA THR A 34 -5.43 -26.51 0.93
C THR A 34 -4.10 -25.83 0.55
N LEU A 35 -3.97 -24.51 0.73
CA LEU A 35 -2.75 -23.79 0.38
C LEU A 35 -1.59 -24.17 1.30
N GLU A 36 -0.38 -24.18 0.72
CA GLU A 36 0.87 -24.21 1.49
C GLU A 36 0.95 -23.00 2.43
N GLU A 37 1.59 -23.17 3.59
CA GLU A 37 1.67 -22.15 4.65
C GLU A 37 2.17 -20.79 4.13
N HIS A 38 3.22 -20.78 3.32
CA HIS A 38 3.77 -19.53 2.77
C HIS A 38 2.77 -18.79 1.86
N LYS A 39 1.89 -19.51 1.15
CA LYS A 39 0.82 -18.92 0.33
C LYS A 39 -0.32 -18.41 1.20
N LYS A 40 -0.65 -19.10 2.30
CA LYS A 40 -1.63 -18.60 3.29
C LYS A 40 -1.18 -17.25 3.85
N TYR A 41 0.07 -17.13 4.28
CA TYR A 41 0.64 -15.83 4.72
C TYR A 41 0.56 -14.75 3.64
N TYR A 42 0.86 -15.09 2.38
CA TYR A 42 0.72 -14.15 1.26
C TYR A 42 -0.72 -13.66 1.09
N VAL A 43 -1.71 -14.57 1.13
CA VAL A 43 -3.12 -14.22 1.03
C VAL A 43 -3.54 -13.31 2.19
N ILE A 44 -3.29 -13.72 3.43
CA ILE A 44 -3.67 -12.98 4.63
C ILE A 44 -3.04 -11.58 4.61
N LYS A 45 -1.75 -11.46 4.27
CA LYS A 45 -1.05 -10.18 4.14
C LYS A 45 -1.79 -9.24 3.19
N ASN A 46 -2.15 -9.72 2.00
CA ASN A 46 -2.78 -8.89 0.98
C ASN A 46 -4.22 -8.50 1.36
N LEU A 47 -4.99 -9.41 1.97
CA LEU A 47 -6.35 -9.10 2.44
C LEU A 47 -6.34 -8.09 3.59
N LEU A 48 -5.44 -8.26 4.57
CA LEU A 48 -5.21 -7.30 5.65
C LEU A 48 -4.80 -5.93 5.11
N LYS A 49 -3.84 -5.90 4.20
CA LYS A 49 -3.38 -4.65 3.58
C LYS A 49 -4.53 -3.97 2.83
N ALA A 50 -5.36 -4.71 2.11
CA ALA A 50 -6.50 -4.15 1.38
C ALA A 50 -7.52 -3.46 2.32
N THR A 51 -7.95 -4.14 3.38
CA THR A 51 -8.89 -3.56 4.35
C THR A 51 -8.28 -2.39 5.11
N TYR A 52 -7.01 -2.52 5.52
CA TYR A 52 -6.31 -1.48 6.26
C TYR A 52 -6.08 -0.21 5.41
N LEU A 53 -5.69 -0.37 4.13
CA LEU A 53 -5.53 0.76 3.21
C LEU A 53 -6.87 1.42 2.87
N CYS A 54 -7.95 0.65 2.70
CA CYS A 54 -9.30 1.19 2.53
C CYS A 54 -9.71 2.06 3.72
N PHE A 55 -9.52 1.54 4.95
CA PHE A 55 -9.75 2.31 6.17
C PHE A 55 -8.90 3.58 6.22
N LEU A 56 -7.61 3.49 5.89
CA LEU A 56 -6.72 4.66 5.85
C LEU A 56 -7.17 5.70 4.82
N CYS A 57 -7.71 5.29 3.68
CA CYS A 57 -8.26 6.22 2.70
C CYS A 57 -9.43 7.00 3.29
N ILE A 58 -10.37 6.31 3.95
CA ILE A 58 -11.54 6.94 4.59
C ILE A 58 -11.09 7.92 5.68
N VAL A 59 -10.17 7.49 6.55
CA VAL A 59 -9.64 8.33 7.63
C VAL A 59 -8.91 9.55 7.06
N THR A 60 -8.09 9.36 6.02
CA THR A 60 -7.35 10.46 5.40
C THR A 60 -8.30 11.47 4.77
N VAL A 61 -9.26 11.02 3.96
CA VAL A 61 -10.24 11.92 3.35
C VAL A 61 -11.05 12.66 4.42
N THR A 62 -11.47 11.97 5.47
CA THR A 62 -12.30 12.60 6.52
C THR A 62 -11.52 13.62 7.35
N LEU A 63 -10.31 13.28 7.78
CA LEU A 63 -9.53 14.09 8.71
C LEU A 63 -8.64 15.12 8.03
N PHE A 64 -8.13 14.86 6.83
CA PHE A 64 -7.17 15.74 6.15
C PHE A 64 -7.82 16.74 5.18
N THR A 65 -8.99 16.42 4.59
CA THR A 65 -9.67 17.33 3.63
C THR A 65 -9.93 18.73 4.18
N PRO A 66 -10.36 18.92 5.44
CA PRO A 66 -10.52 20.28 5.99
C PRO A 66 -9.21 21.07 6.00
N TYR A 67 -8.08 20.41 6.33
CA TYR A 67 -6.78 21.06 6.36
C TYR A 67 -6.27 21.43 4.97
N LEU A 68 -6.58 20.62 3.95
CA LEU A 68 -6.27 20.94 2.55
C LEU A 68 -6.94 22.25 2.12
N TYR A 69 -8.19 22.49 2.51
CA TYR A 69 -8.90 23.72 2.19
C TYR A 69 -8.21 24.96 2.76
N TYR A 70 -7.64 24.86 3.95
CA TYR A 70 -6.89 25.93 4.61
C TYR A 70 -5.37 25.90 4.31
N ASN A 71 -4.92 25.12 3.33
CA ASN A 71 -3.51 24.91 2.99
C ASN A 71 -2.60 24.60 4.21
N THR A 72 -3.16 23.84 5.15
CA THR A 72 -2.49 23.43 6.39
C THR A 72 -2.08 21.97 6.27
N TRP A 73 -0.87 21.64 6.72
CA TRP A 73 -0.29 20.32 6.64
C TRP A 73 0.09 19.83 8.04
N PRO A 74 -0.89 19.31 8.82
CA PRO A 74 -0.71 18.99 10.23
C PRO A 74 0.26 17.82 10.40
N ASN A 75 1.49 18.13 10.83
CA ASN A 75 2.58 17.17 11.00
C ASN A 75 2.18 15.88 11.74
N THR A 76 1.53 15.99 12.90
CA THR A 76 1.15 14.82 13.72
C THR A 76 0.21 13.90 12.96
N LEU A 77 -0.83 14.44 12.31
CA LEU A 77 -1.79 13.63 11.54
C LEU A 77 -1.11 12.93 10.37
N LEU A 78 -0.31 13.66 9.58
CA LEU A 78 0.31 13.12 8.36
C LEU A 78 1.38 12.07 8.68
N ARG A 79 2.19 12.30 9.72
CA ARG A 79 3.15 11.30 10.24
C ARG A 79 2.44 10.07 10.80
N SER A 80 1.32 10.24 11.51
CA SER A 80 0.50 9.13 12.01
C SER A 80 -0.08 8.28 10.87
N LEU A 81 -0.63 8.92 9.83
CA LEU A 81 -1.14 8.21 8.65
C LEU A 81 -0.03 7.46 7.90
N ALA A 82 1.14 8.09 7.72
CA ALA A 82 2.31 7.44 7.12
C ALA A 82 2.79 6.23 7.97
N SER A 83 2.87 6.39 9.29
CA SER A 83 3.20 5.31 10.23
C SER A 83 2.26 4.12 10.06
N MET A 84 0.94 4.38 10.02
CA MET A 84 -0.06 3.33 9.83
C MET A 84 0.08 2.64 8.47
N TYR A 85 0.27 3.40 7.39
CA TYR A 85 0.48 2.85 6.05
C TYR A 85 1.67 1.87 6.03
N VAL A 86 2.84 2.33 6.45
CA VAL A 86 4.11 1.58 6.36
C VAL A 86 4.15 0.39 7.33
N SER A 87 3.35 0.40 8.41
CA SER A 87 3.24 -0.76 9.31
C SER A 87 2.83 -2.05 8.57
N ASN A 88 1.97 -1.94 7.54
CA ASN A 88 1.58 -3.08 6.69
C ASN A 88 2.76 -3.61 5.89
N ASP A 89 3.60 -2.71 5.38
CA ASP A 89 4.75 -3.08 4.57
C ASP A 89 5.78 -3.83 5.40
N VAL A 90 6.01 -3.37 6.64
CA VAL A 90 6.94 -4.01 7.58
C VAL A 90 6.45 -5.39 8.02
N VAL A 91 5.16 -5.53 8.37
CA VAL A 91 4.60 -6.84 8.71
C VAL A 91 4.66 -7.79 7.52
N GLY A 92 4.41 -7.30 6.31
CA GLY A 92 4.55 -8.08 5.08
C GLY A 92 5.97 -8.58 4.84
N LEU A 93 6.99 -7.72 5.03
CA LEU A 93 8.40 -8.11 4.93
C LEU A 93 8.79 -9.19 5.95
N TYR A 94 8.23 -9.11 7.15
CA TYR A 94 8.52 -10.06 8.24
C TYR A 94 7.82 -11.42 8.04
N LYS A 95 6.54 -11.41 7.63
CA LYS A 95 5.71 -12.62 7.57
C LYS A 95 5.79 -13.39 6.25
N VAL A 96 6.10 -12.73 5.14
CA VAL A 96 6.05 -13.36 3.81
C VAL A 96 7.47 -13.54 3.27
N THR A 97 7.96 -14.78 3.30
CA THR A 97 9.32 -15.15 2.86
C THR A 97 9.48 -15.12 1.33
N GLY A 98 8.39 -15.29 0.58
CA GLY A 98 8.38 -15.37 -0.89
C GLY A 98 8.07 -14.07 -1.64
N LEU A 99 8.32 -12.90 -1.05
CA LEU A 99 8.09 -11.63 -1.75
C LEU A 99 9.09 -11.43 -2.90
N LYS A 100 8.59 -10.94 -4.04
CA LYS A 100 9.44 -10.53 -5.17
C LYS A 100 10.45 -9.48 -4.73
N THR A 101 11.64 -9.50 -5.31
CA THR A 101 12.72 -8.55 -4.97
C THR A 101 12.30 -7.09 -5.18
N SER A 102 11.57 -6.77 -6.24
CA SER A 102 11.03 -5.43 -6.49
C SER A 102 10.14 -4.94 -5.35
N THR A 103 9.22 -5.80 -4.88
CA THR A 103 8.31 -5.49 -3.78
C THR A 103 9.06 -5.36 -2.45
N ARG A 104 10.11 -6.18 -2.22
CA ARG A 104 10.96 -6.01 -1.04
C ARG A 104 11.68 -4.66 -1.04
N LEU A 105 12.24 -4.25 -2.18
CA LEU A 105 12.88 -2.94 -2.31
C LEU A 105 11.86 -1.82 -2.11
N HIS A 106 10.67 -1.90 -2.71
CA HIS A 106 9.58 -0.96 -2.48
C HIS A 106 9.28 -0.80 -0.98
N HIS A 107 9.07 -1.91 -0.26
CA HIS A 107 8.75 -1.89 1.17
C HIS A 107 9.90 -1.33 2.03
N MET A 108 11.16 -1.57 1.65
CA MET A 108 12.32 -0.97 2.34
C MET A 108 12.41 0.53 2.08
N THR A 109 12.11 0.97 0.86
CA THR A 109 12.04 2.38 0.49
C THR A 109 10.94 3.11 1.27
N THR A 110 9.74 2.52 1.38
CA THR A 110 8.65 3.14 2.17
C THR A 110 8.99 3.24 3.64
N LEU A 111 9.69 2.25 4.21
CA LEU A 111 10.21 2.33 5.59
C LEU A 111 11.24 3.44 5.77
N LEU A 112 12.20 3.58 4.84
CA LEU A 112 13.19 4.66 4.90
C LEU A 112 12.50 6.03 4.81
N PHE A 113 11.54 6.17 3.90
CA PHE A 113 10.74 7.39 3.78
C PHE A 113 9.91 7.70 5.02
N LEU A 114 9.38 6.70 5.73
CA LEU A 114 8.72 6.93 7.02
C LEU A 114 9.68 7.54 8.04
N ILE A 115 10.87 6.94 8.21
CA ILE A 115 11.88 7.41 9.17
C ILE A 115 12.24 8.86 8.87
N VAL A 116 12.44 9.19 7.60
CA VAL A 116 12.69 10.57 7.16
C VAL A 116 11.48 11.48 7.41
N SER A 117 10.25 11.01 7.16
CA SER A 117 9.04 11.82 7.35
C SER A 117 8.80 12.23 8.81
N TRP A 118 9.28 11.44 9.77
CA TRP A 118 9.19 11.78 11.20
C TRP A 118 10.04 12.99 11.58
N THR A 119 11.05 13.35 10.79
CA THR A 119 11.93 14.49 11.07
C THR A 119 11.55 15.75 10.28
N LEU A 120 10.77 15.63 9.21
CA LEU A 120 10.41 16.74 8.33
C LEU A 120 9.16 17.48 8.77
N ASP A 121 9.18 18.80 8.61
CA ASP A 121 7.97 19.63 8.73
C ASP A 121 7.15 19.58 7.43
N PHE A 122 5.98 18.97 7.47
CA PHE A 122 5.06 18.86 6.34
C PHE A 122 4.51 20.21 5.86
N GLN A 123 4.48 21.25 6.68
CA GLN A 123 4.05 22.58 6.25
C GLN A 123 5.07 23.23 5.31
N GLN A 124 6.37 23.02 5.58
CA GLN A 124 7.47 23.68 4.87
C GLN A 124 8.13 22.77 3.82
N SER A 125 8.30 21.49 4.13
CA SER A 125 9.02 20.55 3.28
C SER A 125 8.17 20.07 2.10
N LYS A 126 8.54 20.51 0.90
CA LYS A 126 7.94 20.02 -0.35
C LYS A 126 8.10 18.50 -0.50
N MET A 127 9.27 17.97 -0.15
CA MET A 127 9.54 16.52 -0.16
C MET A 127 8.56 15.76 0.73
N ALA A 128 8.28 16.25 1.95
CA ALA A 128 7.31 15.64 2.84
C ALA A 128 5.90 15.64 2.23
N LYS A 129 5.46 16.76 1.64
CA LYS A 129 4.17 16.86 0.94
C LYS A 129 4.07 15.86 -0.22
N LEU A 130 5.10 15.78 -1.07
CA LEU A 130 5.15 14.83 -2.19
C LEU A 130 5.16 13.38 -1.72
N LEU A 131 5.88 13.06 -0.65
CA LEU A 131 5.87 11.74 -0.02
C LEU A 131 4.48 11.35 0.46
N PHE A 132 3.78 12.26 1.14
CA PHE A 132 2.43 11.99 1.63
C PHE A 132 1.44 11.81 0.48
N LEU A 133 1.48 12.69 -0.53
CA LEU A 133 0.60 12.56 -1.70
C LEU A 133 0.84 11.25 -2.44
N TYR A 134 2.09 10.83 -2.60
CA TYR A 134 2.42 9.53 -3.19
C TYR A 134 1.87 8.39 -2.32
N THR A 135 2.08 8.45 -1.01
CA THR A 135 1.60 7.43 -0.06
C THR A 135 0.08 7.31 -0.07
N PHE A 136 -0.62 8.44 -0.08
CA PHE A 136 -2.09 8.47 -0.15
C PHE A 136 -2.59 7.92 -1.49
N ALA A 137 -1.98 8.31 -2.61
CA ALA A 137 -2.28 7.73 -3.92
C ALA A 137 -2.09 6.20 -3.89
N SER A 138 -0.96 5.70 -3.38
CA SER A 138 -0.74 4.26 -3.23
C SER A 138 -1.81 3.57 -2.37
N ALA A 139 -2.31 4.22 -1.32
CA ALA A 139 -3.38 3.67 -0.49
C ALA A 139 -4.71 3.50 -1.25
N LEU A 140 -5.06 4.42 -2.16
CA LEU A 140 -6.27 4.34 -3.00
C LEU A 140 -6.30 3.08 -3.88
N THR A 141 -5.14 2.46 -4.10
CA THR A 141 -4.97 1.26 -4.91
C THR A 141 -5.18 -0.04 -4.11
N PHE A 142 -5.81 0.06 -2.93
CA PHE A 142 -6.17 -1.09 -2.09
C PHE A 142 -6.90 -2.25 -2.82
N PRO A 143 -7.73 -2.04 -3.88
CA PRO A 143 -8.35 -3.15 -4.61
C PRO A 143 -7.34 -4.11 -5.25
N VAL A 144 -6.13 -3.64 -5.58
CA VAL A 144 -5.04 -4.49 -6.07
C VAL A 144 -4.66 -5.53 -5.03
N ASN A 145 -4.47 -5.11 -3.78
CA ASN A 145 -4.16 -6.03 -2.69
C ASN A 145 -5.33 -6.99 -2.43
N ALA A 146 -6.59 -6.53 -2.56
CA ALA A 146 -7.74 -7.43 -2.45
C ALA A 146 -7.68 -8.53 -3.52
N PHE A 147 -7.47 -8.16 -4.79
CA PHE A 147 -7.37 -9.13 -5.89
C PHE A 147 -6.19 -10.10 -5.71
N LEU A 148 -5.01 -9.60 -5.32
CA LEU A 148 -3.82 -10.43 -5.10
C LEU A 148 -4.05 -11.51 -4.02
N GLY A 149 -4.84 -11.22 -2.99
CA GLY A 149 -5.23 -12.19 -1.98
C GLY A 149 -6.33 -13.12 -2.46
N LEU A 150 -7.45 -12.56 -2.93
CA LEU A 150 -8.67 -13.30 -3.26
C LEU A 150 -8.48 -14.32 -4.39
N ARG A 151 -7.60 -14.06 -5.36
CA ARG A 151 -7.35 -14.99 -6.49
C ARG A 151 -6.84 -16.37 -6.08
N HIS A 152 -6.33 -16.52 -4.86
CA HIS A 152 -5.90 -17.82 -4.31
C HIS A 152 -7.01 -18.49 -3.47
N CYS A 153 -8.08 -17.75 -3.17
CA CYS A 153 -9.23 -18.23 -2.42
C CYS A 153 -10.38 -18.66 -3.35
N TYR A 154 -10.55 -18.00 -4.50
CA TYR A 154 -11.68 -18.21 -5.40
C TYR A 154 -11.20 -18.51 -6.82
N ASP A 155 -12.11 -18.95 -7.69
CA ASP A 155 -11.80 -19.08 -9.12
C ASP A 155 -11.53 -17.70 -9.74
N GLU A 156 -10.45 -17.58 -10.51
CA GLU A 156 -10.08 -16.28 -11.10
C GLU A 156 -11.19 -15.71 -12.01
N LYS A 157 -12.01 -16.59 -12.61
CA LYS A 157 -13.18 -16.19 -13.43
C LYS A 157 -14.24 -15.45 -12.62
N GLU A 158 -14.45 -15.84 -11.36
CA GLU A 158 -15.39 -15.17 -10.45
C GLU A 158 -14.88 -13.79 -10.00
N LEU A 159 -13.57 -13.57 -10.08
CA LEU A 159 -12.91 -12.34 -9.68
C LEU A 159 -12.61 -11.41 -10.86
N LYS A 160 -13.21 -11.64 -12.02
CA LYS A 160 -13.01 -10.83 -13.24
C LYS A 160 -13.26 -9.34 -12.99
N ASP A 161 -14.35 -8.99 -12.33
CA ASP A 161 -14.69 -7.60 -12.05
C ASP A 161 -13.74 -6.98 -11.02
N VAL A 162 -13.32 -7.75 -10.01
CA VAL A 162 -12.32 -7.32 -9.02
C VAL A 162 -10.97 -7.05 -9.69
N CYS A 163 -10.55 -7.91 -10.62
CA CYS A 163 -9.35 -7.72 -11.43
C CYS A 163 -9.43 -6.45 -12.28
N LYS A 164 -10.58 -6.24 -12.93
CA LYS A 164 -10.84 -5.06 -13.76
C LYS A 164 -10.77 -3.77 -12.96
N ILE A 165 -11.43 -3.72 -11.79
CA ILE A 165 -11.38 -2.59 -10.86
C ILE A 165 -9.93 -2.35 -10.41
N ALA A 166 -9.23 -3.40 -9.96
CA ALA A 166 -7.85 -3.30 -9.54
C ALA A 166 -6.95 -2.72 -10.65
N TYR A 167 -7.08 -3.21 -11.89
CA TYR A 167 -6.27 -2.74 -13.02
C TYR A 167 -6.52 -1.25 -13.35
N TYR A 168 -7.77 -0.84 -13.53
CA TYR A 168 -8.08 0.53 -13.93
C TYR A 168 -7.82 1.53 -12.81
N THR A 169 -8.24 1.24 -11.57
CA THR A 169 -7.97 2.11 -10.42
C THR A 169 -6.46 2.27 -10.23
N TYR A 170 -5.69 1.19 -10.33
CA TYR A 170 -4.24 1.25 -10.17
C TYR A 170 -3.57 2.07 -11.28
N GLY A 171 -3.91 1.79 -12.55
CA GLY A 171 -3.34 2.50 -13.69
C GLY A 171 -3.59 4.00 -13.64
N VAL A 172 -4.83 4.43 -13.38
CA VAL A 172 -5.18 5.86 -13.28
C VAL A 172 -4.41 6.53 -12.14
N VAL A 173 -4.40 5.91 -10.96
CA VAL A 173 -3.75 6.50 -9.77
C VAL A 173 -2.24 6.60 -9.94
N CYS A 174 -1.58 5.57 -10.49
CA CYS A 174 -0.15 5.62 -10.81
C CYS A 174 0.17 6.76 -11.78
N VAL A 175 -0.56 6.89 -12.88
CA VAL A 175 -0.32 7.93 -13.88
C VAL A 175 -0.49 9.33 -13.27
N LEU A 176 -1.59 9.57 -12.54
CA LEU A 176 -1.82 10.86 -11.89
C LEU A 176 -0.71 11.18 -10.87
N ASN A 177 -0.29 10.19 -10.09
CA ASN A 177 0.76 10.36 -9.10
C ASN A 177 2.13 10.64 -9.76
N TRP A 178 2.48 9.94 -10.84
CA TRP A 178 3.73 10.20 -11.56
C TRP A 178 3.73 11.58 -12.24
N ILE A 179 2.61 11.99 -12.84
CA ILE A 179 2.45 13.34 -13.38
C ILE A 179 2.67 14.37 -12.27
N LEU A 180 2.07 14.17 -11.09
CA LEU A 180 2.27 15.05 -9.94
C LEU A 180 3.76 15.15 -9.55
N GLN A 181 4.49 14.03 -9.51
CA GLN A 181 5.92 14.03 -9.20
C GLN A 181 6.74 14.80 -10.25
N CYS A 182 6.40 14.66 -11.53
CA CYS A 182 7.07 15.38 -12.62
C CYS A 182 6.76 16.89 -12.60
N VAL A 183 5.49 17.28 -12.37
CA VAL A 183 5.08 18.69 -12.32
C VAL A 183 5.76 19.43 -11.17
N PHE A 184 5.94 18.75 -10.04
CA PHE A 184 6.57 19.34 -8.84
C PHE A 184 8.06 19.02 -8.71
N PHE A 185 8.72 18.62 -9.81
CA PHE A 185 10.13 18.28 -9.84
C PHE A 185 11.04 19.42 -9.36
N GLU A 186 12.02 19.11 -8.49
CA GLU A 186 13.07 20.04 -8.07
C GLU A 186 14.44 19.36 -8.02
N ASN A 187 15.46 20.03 -8.58
CA ASN A 187 16.82 19.48 -8.71
C ASN A 187 17.48 19.13 -7.36
N ASN A 188 17.14 19.84 -6.28
CA ASN A 188 17.68 19.60 -4.95
C ASN A 188 17.13 18.33 -4.28
N LEU A 189 16.10 17.69 -4.83
CA LEU A 189 15.47 16.47 -4.30
C LEU A 189 15.94 15.18 -5.02
N TRP A 190 17.13 15.17 -5.61
CA TRP A 190 17.65 14.03 -6.37
C TRP A 190 17.66 12.70 -5.58
N SER A 191 17.96 12.74 -4.28
CA SER A 191 17.99 11.54 -3.42
C SER A 191 16.58 10.96 -3.22
N TYR A 192 15.58 11.81 -3.10
CA TYR A 192 14.17 11.42 -3.06
C TYR A 192 13.75 10.74 -4.37
N TYR A 193 14.05 11.36 -5.52
CA TYR A 193 13.70 10.80 -6.82
C TYR A 193 14.45 9.49 -7.10
N ALA A 194 15.72 9.38 -6.71
CA ALA A 194 16.47 8.13 -6.85
C ALA A 194 15.82 6.98 -6.08
N LEU A 195 15.35 7.23 -4.86
CA LEU A 195 14.66 6.22 -4.05
C LEU A 195 13.27 5.89 -4.60
N ILE A 196 12.50 6.89 -5.06
CA ILE A 196 11.15 6.65 -5.56
C ILE A 196 11.12 5.83 -6.84
N LEU A 197 12.21 5.80 -7.62
CA LEU A 197 12.32 4.92 -8.78
C LEU A 197 12.18 3.43 -8.42
N PHE A 198 12.56 3.00 -7.22
CA PHE A 198 12.31 1.61 -6.78
C PHE A 198 10.82 1.33 -6.60
N VAL A 199 10.06 2.32 -6.11
CA VAL A 199 8.61 2.25 -5.95
C VAL A 199 7.94 2.21 -7.32
N VAL A 200 8.32 3.14 -8.21
CA VAL A 200 7.81 3.22 -9.60
C VAL A 200 8.12 1.94 -10.38
N TYR A 201 9.31 1.35 -10.21
CA TYR A 201 9.67 0.11 -10.87
C TYR A 201 8.77 -1.06 -10.44
N ASP A 202 8.52 -1.23 -9.14
CA ASP A 202 7.58 -2.25 -8.65
C ASP A 202 6.16 -1.99 -9.18
N ASP A 203 5.74 -0.73 -9.24
CA ASP A 203 4.43 -0.33 -9.76
C ASP A 203 4.26 -0.73 -11.24
N ILE A 204 5.26 -0.48 -12.08
CA ILE A 204 5.25 -0.86 -13.50
C ILE A 204 5.19 -2.39 -13.65
N VAL A 205 5.98 -3.13 -12.86
CA VAL A 205 5.98 -4.61 -12.89
C VAL A 205 4.61 -5.15 -12.52
N LEU A 206 3.97 -4.59 -11.48
CA LEU A 206 2.67 -5.02 -11.02
C LEU A 206 1.55 -4.65 -12.01
N LEU A 207 1.59 -3.44 -12.59
CA LEU A 207 0.62 -2.98 -13.56
C LEU A 207 0.67 -3.80 -14.86
N ARG A 208 1.88 -4.16 -15.32
CA ARG A 208 2.05 -5.06 -16.46
C ARG A 208 1.41 -6.43 -16.20
N TRP A 209 1.68 -7.00 -15.03
CA TRP A 209 1.10 -8.28 -14.64
C TRP A 209 -0.44 -8.22 -14.54
N LEU A 210 -0.99 -7.15 -13.98
CA LEU A 210 -2.44 -6.93 -13.91
C LEU A 210 -3.07 -6.79 -15.30
N ARG A 211 -2.41 -6.10 -16.23
CA ARG A 211 -2.87 -5.97 -17.62
C ARG A 211 -2.97 -7.33 -18.31
N GLU A 212 -1.91 -8.12 -18.21
CA GLU A 212 -1.87 -9.48 -18.79
C GLU A 212 -3.00 -10.34 -18.21
N LYS A 213 -3.20 -10.31 -16.88
CA LYS A 213 -4.30 -11.03 -16.23
C LYS A 213 -5.68 -10.53 -16.63
N ASN A 214 -5.89 -9.22 -16.67
CA ASN A 214 -7.17 -8.65 -17.07
C ASN A 214 -7.53 -9.04 -18.51
N ASN A 215 -6.56 -9.05 -19.43
CA ASN A 215 -6.79 -9.49 -20.80
C ASN A 215 -7.21 -10.97 -20.86
N LEU A 216 -6.53 -11.85 -20.11
CA LEU A 216 -6.86 -13.28 -20.07
C LEU A 216 -8.25 -13.58 -19.52
N LEU A 217 -8.74 -12.79 -18.55
CA LEU A 217 -10.08 -12.98 -17.96
C LEU A 217 -11.21 -12.34 -18.81
N ASN A 218 -10.86 -11.50 -19.78
CA ASN A 218 -11.81 -10.82 -20.67
C ASN A 218 -11.81 -11.37 -22.11
N ALA A 219 -10.86 -12.24 -22.46
CA ALA A 219 -10.85 -13.03 -23.69
C ALA A 219 -11.84 -14.20 -23.59
#